data_AF-A0AB34QSJ4-F1
#
_entry.id   AF-A0AB34QSJ4-F1
#
_cell.length_a   1.000
_cell.length_b   1.000
_cell.length_c   1.000
_cell.angle_alpha   90.00
_cell.angle_beta   90.00
_cell.angle_gamma   90.00
#
_symmetry.space_group_name_H-M   'P 1'
#
loop_
_entity.id
_entity.type
_entity.pdbx_description
1 polymer ?
#
loop_
_entity_poly.entity_id
_entity_poly.type
_entity_poly.pdbx_seq_one_letter_code
_entity_poly.pdbx_strand_id
1 'polypeptide(L)'
;MKLHLVNSIQFAEELEEIERKAKIEWENIWLEVADQLRSESIETIVIHKGIVMDEEECVLKVTFEAYYPQKTDDDEVIRPVIYTGHEVQK
;
A
#
# COMPACT_ATOMS: atom_id res chain seq x y z
N MET A 1 14.97 -8.72 5.85
CA MET A 1 14.64 -7.87 4.70
C MET A 1 13.68 -6.80 5.17
N LYS A 2 14.02 -5.52 5.03
CA LYS A 2 13.14 -4.40 5.36
C LYS A 2 12.33 -4.00 4.12
N LEU A 3 11.07 -3.62 4.29
CA LEU A 3 10.30 -3.04 3.19
C LEU A 3 10.46 -1.53 3.23
N HIS A 4 10.62 -0.91 2.06
CA HIS A 4 10.77 0.53 1.94
C HIS A 4 9.77 1.07 0.94
N LEU A 5 8.76 1.79 1.43
CA LEU A 5 7.80 2.51 0.58
C LEU A 5 8.48 3.76 0.01
N VAL A 6 8.76 3.75 -1.29
CA VAL A 6 9.58 4.77 -1.98
C VAL A 6 8.86 6.12 -2.06
N ASN A 7 7.56 6.10 -2.35
CA ASN A 7 6.72 7.29 -2.50
C ASN A 7 5.69 7.40 -1.36
N SER A 8 6.16 7.24 -0.11
CA SER A 8 5.30 7.28 1.09
C SER A 8 4.51 8.57 1.25
N ILE A 9 5.06 9.71 0.84
CA ILE A 9 4.37 11.02 0.88
C ILE A 9 3.17 11.01 -0.07
N GLN A 10 3.37 10.62 -1.33
CA GLN A 10 2.29 10.54 -2.32
C GLN A 10 1.19 9.58 -1.86
N PHE A 11 1.59 8.41 -1.33
CA PHE A 11 0.65 7.44 -0.79
C PHE A 11 -0.22 8.01 0.34
N ALA A 12 0.41 8.71 1.30
CA ALA A 12 -0.32 9.32 2.41
C ALA A 12 -1.25 10.46 1.94
N GLU A 13 -0.77 11.34 1.05
CA GLU A 13 -1.56 12.46 0.52
C GLU A 13 -2.78 11.99 -0.29
N GLU A 14 -2.61 10.99 -1.16
CA GLU A 14 -3.71 10.48 -1.98
C GLU A 14 -4.75 9.70 -1.16
N LEU A 15 -4.34 8.99 -0.11
CA LEU A 15 -5.27 8.28 0.77
C LEU A 15 -5.85 9.16 1.88
N GLU A 16 -5.31 10.34 2.18
CA GLU A 16 -5.82 11.22 3.24
C GLU A 16 -7.30 11.58 3.01
N GLU A 17 -7.69 11.84 1.75
CA GLU A 17 -9.08 12.14 1.44
C GLU A 17 -10.00 10.95 1.72
N ILE A 18 -9.56 9.74 1.37
CA ILE A 18 -10.31 8.51 1.60
C ILE A 18 -10.35 8.20 3.10
N GLU A 19 -9.25 8.36 3.84
CA GLU A 19 -9.21 8.18 5.28
C GLU A 19 -10.22 9.09 6.00
N ARG A 20 -10.30 10.37 5.61
CA ARG A 20 -11.28 11.30 6.19
C ARG A 20 -12.73 10.90 5.90
N LYS A 21 -13.02 10.37 4.72
CA LYS A 21 -14.37 9.99 4.28
C LYS A 21 -14.80 8.61 4.81
N ALA A 22 -13.91 7.64 4.71
CA ALA A 22 -14.15 6.23 4.97
C ALA A 22 -13.66 5.74 6.34
N LYS A 23 -12.94 6.57 7.11
CA LYS A 23 -12.36 6.23 8.42
C LYS A 23 -11.45 5.01 8.37
N ILE A 24 -10.65 4.89 7.32
CA ILE A 24 -9.63 3.84 7.18
C ILE A 24 -8.24 4.44 7.32
N GLU A 25 -7.48 3.91 8.27
CA GLU A 25 -6.07 4.24 8.44
C GLU A 25 -5.24 3.57 7.33
N TRP A 26 -4.49 4.36 6.56
CA TRP A 26 -3.61 3.85 5.50
C TRP A 26 -2.53 2.89 6.05
N GLU A 27 -2.18 3.00 7.33
CA GLU A 27 -1.24 2.09 8.01
C GLU A 27 -1.71 0.63 7.94
N ASN A 28 -3.02 0.39 8.02
CA ASN A 28 -3.60 -0.95 7.88
C ASN A 28 -3.39 -1.53 6.47
N ILE A 29 -3.43 -0.68 5.44
CA ILE A 29 -3.16 -1.09 4.05
C ILE A 29 -1.69 -1.46 3.91
N TRP A 30 -0.79 -0.66 4.48
CA TRP A 30 0.65 -0.92 4.43
C TRP A 30 1.05 -2.21 5.18
N LEU A 31 0.43 -2.50 6.32
CA LEU A 31 0.65 -3.75 7.05
C LEU A 31 0.29 -4.99 6.22
N GLU A 32 -0.78 -4.94 5.43
CA GLU A 32 -1.17 -6.06 4.56
C GLU A 32 -0.21 -6.25 3.37
N VAL A 33 0.24 -5.15 2.76
CA VAL A 33 1.31 -5.22 1.75
C VAL A 33 2.55 -5.88 2.36
N ALA A 34 2.88 -5.51 3.59
CA ALA A 34 4.04 -6.06 4.27
C ALA A 34 3.91 -7.55 4.57
N ASP A 35 2.71 -8.03 4.88
CA ASP A 35 2.44 -9.44 5.12
C ASP A 35 2.56 -10.26 3.82
N GLN A 36 1.93 -9.81 2.73
CA GLN A 36 1.98 -10.49 1.42
C GLN A 36 3.41 -10.56 0.86
N LEU A 37 4.20 -9.50 1.03
CA LEU A 37 5.59 -9.48 0.55
C LEU A 37 6.57 -10.31 1.39
N ARG A 38 6.16 -10.74 2.59
CA ARG A 38 6.94 -11.67 3.42
C ARG A 38 6.68 -13.12 3.03
N SER A 39 5.48 -13.45 2.59
CA SER A 39 5.11 -14.81 2.20
C SER A 39 5.57 -15.16 0.78
N GLU A 40 5.61 -14.18 -0.14
CA GLU A 40 5.82 -14.44 -1.56
C GLU A 40 6.72 -13.42 -2.28
N SER A 41 7.39 -13.88 -3.34
CA SER A 41 8.10 -13.03 -4.30
C SER A 41 7.14 -12.47 -5.34
N ILE A 42 6.25 -11.58 -4.89
CA ILE A 42 5.25 -10.92 -5.75
C ILE A 42 5.80 -9.59 -6.27
N GLU A 43 5.66 -9.33 -7.57
CA GLU A 43 6.04 -8.05 -8.19
C GLU A 43 4.93 -6.99 -8.13
N THR A 44 3.65 -7.41 -8.11
CA THR A 44 2.50 -6.50 -8.03
C THR A 44 1.54 -6.92 -6.92
N ILE A 45 1.30 -6.05 -5.96
CA ILE A 45 0.39 -6.26 -4.82
C ILE A 45 -0.86 -5.42 -5.02
N VAL A 46 -2.01 -6.05 -4.79
CA VAL A 46 -3.30 -5.36 -4.81
C VAL A 46 -4.02 -5.64 -3.51
N ILE A 47 -4.24 -4.59 -2.72
CA ILE A 47 -5.02 -4.65 -1.48
C ILE A 47 -6.45 -4.23 -1.77
N HIS A 48 -7.41 -5.00 -1.24
CA HIS A 48 -8.83 -4.68 -1.32
C HIS A 48 -9.36 -4.41 0.09
N LYS A 49 -9.98 -3.24 0.28
CA LYS A 49 -10.60 -2.84 1.55
C LYS A 49 -12.06 -2.50 1.33
N GLY A 50 -12.94 -3.14 2.09
CA GLY A 50 -14.33 -2.68 2.20
C GLY A 50 -14.35 -1.35 2.94
N ILE A 51 -14.93 -0.33 2.33
CA ILE A 51 -15.00 1.03 2.85
C ILE A 51 -16.45 1.52 2.78
N VAL A 52 -16.82 2.46 3.65
CA VAL A 52 -18.12 3.14 3.54
C VAL A 52 -17.88 4.59 3.13
N MET A 53 -18.39 5.00 1.98
CA MET A 53 -18.31 6.37 1.49
C MET A 53 -19.70 6.84 1.11
N ASP A 54 -20.09 8.04 1.56
CA ASP A 54 -21.39 8.65 1.23
C ASP A 54 -22.59 7.72 1.52
N GLU A 55 -22.54 6.97 2.64
CA GLU A 55 -23.54 5.99 3.07
C GLU A 55 -23.66 4.73 2.17
N GLU A 56 -22.77 4.57 1.19
CA GLU A 56 -22.68 3.39 0.32
C GLU A 56 -21.48 2.51 0.69
N GLU A 57 -21.65 1.19 0.57
CA GLU A 57 -20.55 0.23 0.66
C GLU A 57 -19.74 0.26 -0.65
N CYS A 58 -18.45 0.49 -0.53
CA CYS A 58 -17.51 0.53 -1.65
C CYS A 58 -16.34 -0.41 -1.38
N VAL A 59 -15.57 -0.74 -2.42
CA VAL A 59 -14.29 -1.43 -2.32
C VAL A 59 -13.18 -0.49 -2.76
N LEU A 60 -12.27 -0.16 -1.84
CA LEU A 60 -11.02 0.50 -2.16
C LEU A 60 -10.01 -0.55 -2.63
N LYS A 61 -9.53 -0.38 -3.85
CA LYS A 61 -8.43 -1.15 -4.42
C LYS A 61 -7.17 -0.29 -4.41
N VAL A 62 -6.12 -0.74 -3.76
CA VAL A 62 -4.84 -0.03 -3.68
C VAL A 62 -3.75 -0.91 -4.29
N THR A 63 -3.00 -0.35 -5.24
CA THR A 63 -2.01 -1.10 -6.02
C THR A 63 -0.59 -0.65 -5.67
N PHE A 64 0.30 -1.63 -5.55
CA PHE A 64 1.71 -1.43 -5.29
C PHE A 64 2.55 -2.31 -6.22
N GLU A 65 3.73 -1.83 -6.59
CA GLU A 65 4.77 -2.60 -7.25
C GLU A 65 5.93 -2.82 -6.29
N ALA A 66 6.37 -4.07 -6.14
CA ALA A 66 7.52 -4.42 -5.34
C ALA A 66 8.67 -4.85 -6.24
N TYR A 67 9.82 -4.24 -6.01
CA TYR A 67 11.03 -4.49 -6.78
C TYR A 67 11.90 -5.54 -6.09
N TYR A 68 12.89 -6.05 -6.82
CA TYR A 68 13.87 -6.97 -6.26
C TYR A 68 14.58 -6.35 -5.04
N PRO A 69 14.91 -7.16 -4.02
CA PRO A 69 15.66 -6.67 -2.87
C PRO A 69 17.02 -6.07 -3.29
N GLN A 70 17.35 -4.92 -2.71
CA GLN A 70 18.57 -4.16 -2.96
C GLN A 70 19.34 -4.01 -1.65
N LYS A 71 20.66 -3.96 -1.75
CA LYS A 71 21.55 -3.71 -0.62
C LYS A 71 21.88 -2.22 -0.58
N THR A 72 21.67 -1.58 0.57
CA THR A 72 22.03 -0.17 0.79
C THR A 72 23.51 -0.04 1.13
N ASP A 73 24.02 1.21 1.13
CA ASP A 73 25.40 1.52 1.51
C ASP A 73 25.72 1.12 2.96
N ASP A 74 24.71 1.06 3.84
CA ASP A 74 24.81 0.63 5.24
C ASP A 74 24.73 -0.90 5.42
N ASP A 75 24.98 -1.68 4.36
CA ASP A 75 24.85 -3.14 4.31
C ASP A 75 23.43 -3.69 4.58
N GLU A 76 22.38 -2.84 4.59
CA GLU A 76 21.01 -3.28 4.83
C GLU A 76 20.33 -3.81 3.56
N VAL A 77 19.57 -4.90 3.68
CA VAL A 77 18.77 -5.44 2.56
C VAL A 77 17.35 -4.88 2.65
N ILE A 78 17.01 -4.00 1.70
CA ILE A 78 15.69 -3.39 1.54
C ILE A 78 14.97 -3.97 0.32
N ARG A 79 13.64 -4.06 0.38
CA ARG A 79 12.78 -4.35 -0.78
C ARG A 79 12.00 -3.07 -1.10
N PRO A 80 12.31 -2.36 -2.19
CA PRO A 80 11.58 -1.16 -2.58
C PRO A 80 10.16 -1.53 -2.97
N VAL A 81 9.20 -0.76 -2.50
CA VAL A 81 7.78 -0.87 -2.84
C VAL A 81 7.30 0.51 -3.28
N ILE A 82 6.60 0.57 -4.41
CA ILE A 82 6.09 1.80 -5.00
C ILE A 82 4.58 1.70 -4.99
N TYR A 83 3.90 2.69 -4.40
CA TYR A 83 2.47 2.86 -4.55
C TYR A 83 2.17 3.37 -5.97
N THR A 84 1.29 2.71 -6.71
CA THR A 84 1.01 3.04 -8.11
C THR A 84 -0.36 3.66 -8.35
N GLY A 85 -1.22 3.68 -7.34
CA GLY A 85 -2.56 4.26 -7.44
C GLY A 85 -3.62 3.51 -6.64
N HIS A 86 -4.79 4.12 -6.55
CA HIS A 86 -5.99 3.52 -5.96
C HIS A 86 -7.22 3.72 -6.84
N GLU A 87 -8.22 2.88 -6.64
CA GLU A 87 -9.53 2.96 -7.29
C GLU A 87 -10.63 2.65 -6.26
N VAL A 88 -11.73 3.39 -6.30
CA VAL A 88 -12.92 3.11 -5.47
C VAL A 88 -13.99 2.51 -6.38
N GLN A 89 -14.40 1.28 -6.07
CA GLN A 89 -15.44 0.55 -6.79
C GLN A 89 -16.73 0.56 -5.98
N LYS A 90 -17.85 0.84 -6.66
CA LYS A 90 -19.21 0.81 -6.11
C LYS A 90 -19.93 -0.47 -6.53
#